data_AF-A0A2S9HAZ7-F1
#
_entry.id   AF-A0A2S9HAZ7-F1
#
_cell.length_a   1.000
_cell.length_b   1.000
_cell.length_c   1.000
_cell.angle_alpha   90.00
_cell.angle_beta   90.00
_cell.angle_gamma   90.00
#
_symmetry.space_group_name_H-M   'P 1'
#
loop_
_entity.id
_entity.type
_entity.pdbx_description
1 polymer ?
#
loop_
_entity_poly.entity_id
_entity_poly.type
_entity_poly.pdbx_seq_one_letter_code
_entity_poly.pdbx_strand_id
1 'polypeptide(L)'
;QYVVKGLQQAAIQQYGEAVKYFDKVNYTELDKDSQKAVLFTYLLNGKANKALQYEPKFAESVVAYFIGIDNMNKINEIDVKNDVIEFEKAALNKKYKEVIKLKGKVNMDGRREKLIVEAFVNLKKYEDCYSFAKTQGNKNVMKEVKELEKRDIQQSTISEEEKKAKIEKIDKDLQNI
;
A
#
# COMPACT_ATOMS: atom_id res chain seq x y z
N GLN A 1 -12.42 3.68 35.72
CA GLN A 1 -13.77 4.11 35.26
C GLN A 1 -13.80 4.67 33.84
N TYR A 2 -12.78 5.41 33.39
CA TYR A 2 -12.79 6.00 32.03
C TYR A 2 -12.81 4.97 30.89
N VAL A 3 -12.06 3.86 31.01
CA VAL A 3 -12.05 2.79 30.00
C VAL A 3 -13.45 2.25 29.74
N VAL A 4 -14.17 1.85 30.80
CA VAL A 4 -15.54 1.31 30.69
C VAL A 4 -16.49 2.32 30.04
N LYS A 5 -16.44 3.60 30.44
CA LYS A 5 -17.27 4.65 29.82
C LYS A 5 -16.92 4.86 28.35
N GLY A 6 -15.63 4.87 28.00
CA GLY A 6 -15.18 4.95 26.61
C GLY A 6 -15.69 3.77 25.78
N LEU A 7 -15.56 2.55 26.29
CA LEU A 7 -16.06 1.33 25.64
C LEU A 7 -17.58 1.35 25.46
N GLN A 8 -18.33 1.79 26.48
CA GLN A 8 -19.80 1.93 26.40
C GLN A 8 -20.21 2.91 25.30
N GLN A 9 -19.57 4.07 25.22
CA GLN A 9 -19.85 5.05 24.15
C GLN A 9 -19.45 4.51 22.77
N ALA A 10 -18.30 3.84 22.66
CA ALA A 10 -17.86 3.23 21.41
C ALA A 10 -18.80 2.12 20.92
N ALA A 11 -19.35 1.32 21.84
CA ALA A 11 -20.29 0.24 21.52
C ALA A 11 -21.60 0.74 20.90
N ILE A 12 -22.02 1.97 21.24
CA ILE A 12 -23.17 2.65 20.62
C ILE A 12 -22.75 3.64 19.52
N GLN A 13 -21.53 3.51 19.00
CA GLN A 13 -20.96 4.31 17.90
C GLN A 13 -20.83 5.81 18.18
N GLN A 14 -20.89 6.22 19.46
CA GLN A 14 -20.64 7.59 19.90
C GLN A 14 -19.12 7.84 20.00
N TYR A 15 -18.41 7.67 18.89
CA TYR A 15 -16.94 7.73 18.87
C TYR A 15 -16.40 9.09 19.34
N GLY A 16 -17.12 10.18 19.07
CA GLY A 16 -16.76 11.53 19.55
C GLY A 16 -16.81 11.67 21.07
N GLU A 17 -17.75 11.01 21.75
CA GLU A 17 -17.79 10.99 23.21
C GLU A 17 -16.80 9.96 23.78
N ALA A 18 -16.67 8.81 23.14
CA ALA A 18 -15.73 7.76 23.54
C ALA A 18 -14.28 8.27 23.59
N VAL A 19 -13.85 9.04 22.58
CA VAL A 19 -12.48 9.60 22.57
C VAL A 19 -12.22 10.54 23.76
N LYS A 20 -13.22 11.29 24.25
CA LYS A 20 -13.06 12.16 25.44
C LYS A 20 -12.74 11.35 26.70
N TYR A 21 -13.21 10.11 26.77
CA TYR A 21 -12.89 9.20 27.86
C TYR A 21 -11.53 8.51 27.64
N PHE A 22 -11.26 8.02 26.43
CA PHE A 22 -9.99 7.38 26.11
C PHE A 22 -8.79 8.32 26.17
N ASP A 23 -8.98 9.62 25.93
CA ASP A 23 -7.93 10.64 26.10
C ASP A 23 -7.43 10.76 27.55
N LYS A 24 -8.16 10.21 28.53
CA LYS A 24 -7.81 10.20 29.97
C LYS A 24 -7.24 8.87 30.44
N VAL A 25 -7.03 7.92 29.54
CA VAL A 25 -6.60 6.55 29.85
C VAL A 25 -5.13 6.39 29.48
N ASN A 26 -4.36 5.68 30.31
CA ASN A 26 -3.01 5.27 29.94
C ASN A 26 -3.07 4.07 28.97
N TYR A 27 -2.89 4.33 27.67
CA TYR A 27 -3.03 3.33 26.61
C TYR A 27 -2.15 2.08 26.84
N THR A 28 -0.92 2.25 27.35
CA THR A 28 0.03 1.13 27.51
C THR A 28 -0.33 0.19 28.64
N GLU A 29 -1.17 0.62 29.58
CA GLU A 29 -1.65 -0.20 30.71
C GLU A 29 -2.92 -1.00 30.39
N LEU A 30 -3.52 -0.75 29.22
CA LEU A 30 -4.70 -1.46 28.77
C LEU A 30 -4.38 -2.89 28.33
N ASP A 31 -5.34 -3.79 28.54
CA ASP A 31 -5.34 -5.08 27.89
C ASP A 31 -5.46 -4.93 26.35
N LYS A 32 -5.11 -6.00 25.62
CA LYS A 32 -5.00 -5.94 24.16
C LYS A 32 -6.32 -5.63 23.46
N ASP A 33 -7.45 -6.03 24.02
CA ASP A 33 -8.74 -5.79 23.37
C ASP A 33 -9.23 -4.37 23.66
N SER A 34 -8.99 -3.86 24.87
CA SER A 34 -9.18 -2.44 25.17
C SER A 34 -8.28 -1.54 24.31
N GLN A 35 -7.01 -1.92 24.09
CA GLN A 35 -6.10 -1.19 23.18
C GLN A 35 -6.68 -1.11 21.77
N LYS A 36 -7.13 -2.25 21.21
CA LYS A 36 -7.77 -2.28 19.88
C LYS A 36 -9.00 -1.38 19.84
N ALA A 37 -9.87 -1.45 20.85
CA ALA A 37 -11.07 -0.61 20.90
C ALA A 37 -10.73 0.89 20.89
N VAL A 38 -9.69 1.30 21.62
CA VAL A 38 -9.17 2.68 21.60
C VAL A 38 -8.68 3.07 20.20
N LEU A 39 -7.84 2.24 19.57
CA LEU A 39 -7.31 2.50 18.24
C LEU A 39 -8.41 2.67 17.18
N PHE A 40 -9.38 1.74 17.15
CA PHE A 40 -10.51 1.82 16.24
C PHE A 40 -11.42 3.02 16.53
N THR A 41 -11.65 3.35 17.79
CA THR A 41 -12.45 4.54 18.15
C THR A 41 -11.77 5.82 17.64
N TYR A 42 -10.45 5.94 17.76
CA TYR A 42 -9.73 7.07 17.18
C TYR A 42 -9.85 7.09 15.65
N LEU A 43 -9.65 5.97 14.97
CA LEU A 43 -9.77 5.87 13.53
C LEU A 43 -11.17 6.28 13.03
N LEU A 44 -12.22 5.71 13.64
CA LEU A 44 -13.62 5.97 13.29
C LEU A 44 -14.08 7.38 13.65
N ASN A 45 -13.36 8.06 14.55
CA ASN A 45 -13.55 9.49 14.84
C ASN A 45 -12.65 10.42 14.00
N GLY A 46 -12.01 9.91 12.94
CA GLY A 46 -11.15 10.70 12.05
C GLY A 46 -9.78 11.05 12.65
N LYS A 47 -9.40 10.47 13.79
CA LYS A 47 -8.14 10.70 14.50
C LYS A 47 -7.10 9.61 14.17
N ALA A 48 -6.95 9.24 12.89
CA ALA A 48 -6.02 8.22 12.44
C ALA A 48 -4.56 8.49 12.88
N ASN A 49 -4.12 9.75 12.83
CA ASN A 49 -2.80 10.17 13.33
C ASN A 49 -2.58 9.76 14.79
N LYS A 50 -3.57 9.96 15.66
CA LYS A 50 -3.45 9.61 17.09
C LYS A 50 -3.41 8.09 17.29
N ALA A 51 -4.19 7.33 16.53
CA ALA A 51 -4.12 5.87 16.57
C ALA A 51 -2.72 5.36 16.18
N LEU A 52 -2.12 5.92 15.12
CA LEU A 52 -0.80 5.53 14.65
C LEU A 52 0.35 5.99 15.55
N GLN A 53 0.18 7.09 16.28
CA GLN A 53 1.12 7.50 17.33
C GLN A 53 1.18 6.48 18.48
N TYR A 54 0.05 5.86 18.83
CA TYR A 54 0.01 4.82 19.85
C TYR A 54 0.54 3.47 19.35
N GLU A 55 0.15 3.07 18.13
CA GLU A 55 0.55 1.79 17.55
C GLU A 55 0.82 1.94 16.05
N PRO A 56 2.08 2.14 15.64
CA PRO A 56 2.44 2.28 14.22
C PRO A 56 2.07 1.05 13.38
N LYS A 57 2.02 -0.16 13.96
CA LYS A 57 1.60 -1.37 13.23
C LYS A 57 0.11 -1.36 12.87
N PHE A 58 -0.68 -0.48 13.46
CA PHE A 58 -2.10 -0.30 13.13
C PHE A 58 -2.32 0.31 11.74
N ALA A 59 -1.27 0.73 11.04
CA ALA A 59 -1.33 1.29 9.69
C ALA A 59 -2.08 0.41 8.68
N GLU A 60 -1.94 -0.92 8.76
CA GLU A 60 -2.69 -1.81 7.87
C GLU A 60 -4.20 -1.74 8.10
N SER A 61 -4.65 -1.63 9.35
CA SER A 61 -6.07 -1.44 9.67
C SER A 61 -6.58 -0.07 9.23
N VAL A 62 -5.74 0.98 9.32
CA VAL A 62 -6.07 2.32 8.81
C VAL A 62 -6.27 2.29 7.30
N VAL A 63 -5.35 1.66 6.56
CA VAL A 63 -5.47 1.51 5.10
C VAL A 63 -6.69 0.67 4.73
N ALA A 64 -6.89 -0.48 5.37
CA ALA A 64 -8.04 -1.34 5.11
C ALA A 64 -9.37 -0.61 5.35
N TYR A 65 -9.45 0.23 6.38
CA TYR A 65 -10.63 1.06 6.64
C TYR A 65 -10.89 2.06 5.50
N PHE A 66 -9.88 2.82 5.08
CA PHE A 66 -10.05 3.81 4.01
C PHE A 66 -10.33 3.18 2.63
N ILE A 67 -9.84 1.96 2.38
CA ILE A 67 -10.27 1.15 1.23
C ILE A 67 -11.76 0.79 1.38
N GLY A 68 -12.17 0.28 2.54
CA GLY A 68 -13.54 -0.19 2.78
C GLY A 68 -14.62 0.89 2.67
N ILE A 69 -14.28 2.16 2.93
CA ILE A 69 -15.18 3.31 2.77
C ILE A 69 -14.94 4.10 1.48
N ASP A 70 -14.14 3.59 0.55
CA ASP A 70 -13.77 4.22 -0.71
C ASP A 70 -13.27 5.68 -0.55
N ASN A 71 -12.44 5.93 0.46
CA ASN A 71 -11.93 7.25 0.80
C ASN A 71 -10.42 7.25 1.01
N MET A 72 -9.69 6.68 0.05
CA MET A 72 -8.23 6.59 0.10
C MET A 72 -7.53 7.96 0.15
N ASN A 73 -8.17 9.02 -0.35
CA ASN A 73 -7.60 10.37 -0.30
C ASN A 73 -7.31 10.85 1.13
N LYS A 74 -8.05 10.35 2.14
CA LYS A 74 -7.80 10.65 3.55
C LYS A 74 -6.43 10.22 4.05
N ILE A 75 -5.80 9.24 3.39
CA ILE A 75 -4.43 8.83 3.73
C ILE A 75 -3.44 10.00 3.57
N ASN A 76 -3.67 10.92 2.63
CA ASN A 76 -2.81 12.09 2.44
C ASN A 76 -2.76 13.00 3.68
N GLU A 77 -3.80 13.02 4.51
CA GLU A 77 -3.92 13.83 5.75
C GLU A 77 -3.19 13.19 6.96
N ILE A 78 -2.57 12.01 6.81
CA ILE A 78 -1.84 11.34 7.89
C ILE A 78 -0.39 11.80 7.94
N ASP A 79 0.01 12.53 8.97
CA ASP A 79 1.34 13.10 9.12
C ASP A 79 2.33 12.18 9.86
N VAL A 80 1.82 11.10 10.47
CA VAL A 80 2.67 10.12 11.15
C VAL A 80 3.54 9.37 10.14
N LYS A 81 4.86 9.43 10.35
CA LYS A 81 5.84 8.71 9.54
C LYS A 81 5.67 7.20 9.71
N ASN A 82 5.30 6.53 8.62
CA ASN A 82 5.04 5.09 8.63
C ASN A 82 5.16 4.53 7.20
N ASP A 83 5.93 3.46 7.01
CA ASP A 83 6.22 2.92 5.67
C ASP A 83 4.96 2.49 4.89
N VAL A 84 3.94 1.97 5.57
CA VAL A 84 2.66 1.58 4.93
C VAL A 84 1.92 2.83 4.46
N ILE A 85 1.80 3.84 5.31
CA ILE A 85 1.14 5.11 4.95
C ILE A 85 1.92 5.82 3.83
N GLU A 86 3.24 5.86 3.91
CA GLU A 86 4.10 6.45 2.88
C GLU A 86 3.96 5.73 1.52
N PHE A 87 3.85 4.41 1.53
CA PHE A 87 3.61 3.63 0.31
C PHE A 87 2.27 4.01 -0.33
N GLU A 88 1.18 4.05 0.46
CA GLU A 88 -0.14 4.40 -0.06
C GLU A 88 -0.17 5.85 -0.57
N LYS A 89 0.44 6.80 0.16
CA LYS A 89 0.61 8.19 -0.32
C LYS A 89 1.39 8.23 -1.62
N ALA A 90 2.49 7.48 -1.74
CA ALA A 90 3.28 7.44 -2.95
C ALA A 90 2.47 6.91 -4.13
N ALA A 91 1.69 5.86 -3.93
CA ALA A 91 0.82 5.29 -4.95
C ALA A 91 -0.28 6.29 -5.40
N LEU A 92 -1.01 6.87 -4.45
CA LEU A 92 -2.08 7.86 -4.73
C LEU A 92 -1.57 9.06 -5.52
N ASN A 93 -0.36 9.52 -5.22
CA ASN A 93 0.25 10.68 -5.85
C ASN A 93 1.13 10.32 -7.05
N LYS A 94 1.05 9.09 -7.58
CA LYS A 94 1.83 8.59 -8.73
C LYS A 94 3.35 8.81 -8.58
N LYS A 95 3.87 8.74 -7.35
CA LYS A 95 5.30 8.84 -7.05
C LYS A 95 5.95 7.48 -7.27
N TYR A 96 6.01 7.04 -8.52
CA TYR A 96 6.41 5.68 -8.91
C TYR A 96 7.77 5.23 -8.36
N LYS A 97 8.77 6.13 -8.31
CA LYS A 97 10.08 5.81 -7.71
C LYS A 97 9.98 5.45 -6.23
N GLU A 98 9.11 6.14 -5.48
CA GLU A 98 8.94 5.90 -4.05
C GLU A 98 8.14 4.63 -3.79
N VAL A 99 7.11 4.34 -4.62
CA VAL A 99 6.37 3.06 -4.58
C VAL A 99 7.34 1.87 -4.69
N ILE A 100 8.24 1.89 -5.67
CA ILE A 100 9.22 0.82 -5.88
C ILE A 100 10.23 0.71 -4.73
N LYS A 101 10.59 1.83 -4.10
CA LYS A 101 11.50 1.85 -2.95
C LYS A 101 10.85 1.27 -1.69
N LEU A 102 9.56 1.50 -1.50
CA LEU A 102 8.81 1.05 -0.32
C LEU A 102 8.20 -0.35 -0.46
N LYS A 103 8.19 -0.95 -1.66
CA LYS A 103 7.54 -2.25 -1.92
C LYS A 103 7.91 -3.40 -0.97
N GLY A 104 9.13 -3.40 -0.43
CA GLY A 104 9.62 -4.44 0.50
C GLY A 104 9.31 -4.17 1.98
N LYS A 105 8.65 -3.04 2.28
CA LYS A 105 8.31 -2.60 3.64
C LYS A 105 6.82 -2.67 3.95
N VAL A 106 6.03 -3.15 3.00
CA VAL A 106 4.58 -3.28 3.13
C VAL A 106 4.19 -4.73 2.87
N ASN A 107 3.09 -5.17 3.49
CA ASN A 107 2.55 -6.49 3.17
C ASN A 107 2.06 -6.49 1.74
N MET A 108 2.42 -7.53 0.99
CA MET A 108 1.97 -7.67 -0.39
C MET A 108 0.53 -8.19 -0.43
N ASP A 109 -0.29 -7.51 -1.22
CA ASP A 109 -1.61 -7.98 -1.63
C ASP A 109 -1.78 -7.74 -3.14
N GLY A 110 -2.84 -8.28 -3.75
CA GLY A 110 -3.06 -8.14 -5.19
C GLY A 110 -3.29 -6.69 -5.66
N ARG A 111 -3.68 -5.76 -4.79
CA ARG A 111 -3.81 -4.33 -5.13
C ARG A 111 -2.43 -3.67 -5.15
N ARG A 112 -1.63 -3.88 -4.10
CA ARG A 112 -0.26 -3.34 -3.99
C ARG A 112 0.65 -3.91 -5.07
N GLU A 113 0.49 -5.18 -5.43
CA GLU A 113 1.19 -5.78 -6.56
C GLU A 113 0.91 -5.00 -7.85
N LYS A 114 -0.36 -4.73 -8.17
CA LYS A 114 -0.74 -3.92 -9.34
C LYS A 114 -0.14 -2.51 -9.30
N LEU A 115 -0.15 -1.85 -8.14
CA LEU A 115 0.44 -0.52 -7.98
C LEU A 115 1.96 -0.52 -8.22
N ILE A 116 2.65 -1.57 -7.78
CA ILE A 116 4.09 -1.73 -7.99
C ILE A 116 4.40 -2.04 -9.46
N VAL A 117 3.62 -2.90 -10.10
CA VAL A 117 3.71 -3.19 -11.54
C VAL A 117 3.50 -1.92 -12.35
N GLU A 118 2.45 -1.15 -12.07
CA GLU A 118 2.20 0.14 -12.70
C GLU A 118 3.41 1.07 -12.55
N ALA A 119 3.98 1.14 -11.34
CA ALA A 119 5.14 1.99 -11.08
C ALA A 119 6.38 1.58 -11.89
N PHE A 120 6.66 0.28 -12.02
CA PHE A 120 7.77 -0.18 -12.85
C PHE A 120 7.53 0.12 -14.34
N VAL A 121 6.33 -0.18 -14.85
CA VAL A 121 5.97 0.04 -16.26
C VAL A 121 6.06 1.52 -16.64
N ASN A 122 5.53 2.42 -15.81
CA ASN A 122 5.60 3.87 -16.06
C ASN A 122 7.03 4.41 -16.06
N LEU A 123 7.94 3.76 -15.34
CA LEU A 123 9.36 4.09 -15.35
C LEU A 123 10.17 3.32 -16.39
N LYS A 124 9.49 2.56 -17.27
CA LYS A 124 10.10 1.68 -18.29
C LYS A 124 11.12 0.69 -17.71
N LYS A 125 10.92 0.28 -16.45
CA LYS A 125 11.78 -0.68 -15.74
C LYS A 125 11.27 -2.11 -15.95
N TYR A 126 11.21 -2.55 -17.21
CA TYR A 126 10.58 -3.82 -17.58
C TYR A 126 11.27 -5.03 -16.96
N GLU A 127 12.61 -5.08 -16.93
CA GLU A 127 13.34 -6.21 -16.35
C GLU A 127 13.20 -6.28 -14.81
N ASP A 128 13.17 -5.14 -14.13
CA ASP A 128 12.89 -5.08 -12.68
C ASP A 128 11.44 -5.55 -12.42
N CYS A 129 10.50 -5.14 -13.27
CA CYS A 129 9.09 -5.56 -13.18
C CYS A 129 8.93 -7.06 -13.39
N TYR A 130 9.60 -7.62 -14.40
CA TYR A 130 9.59 -9.05 -14.69
C TYR A 130 10.16 -9.85 -13.52
N SER A 131 11.29 -9.40 -12.96
CA SER A 131 11.91 -10.02 -11.79
C SER A 131 10.98 -9.96 -10.57
N PHE A 132 10.32 -8.83 -10.35
CA PHE A 132 9.31 -8.70 -9.31
C PHE A 132 8.14 -9.66 -9.54
N ALA A 133 7.53 -9.68 -10.72
CA ALA A 133 6.42 -10.58 -11.05
C ALA A 133 6.80 -12.06 -10.89
N LYS A 134 8.02 -12.44 -11.27
CA LYS A 134 8.57 -13.78 -11.05
C LYS A 134 8.66 -14.13 -9.56
N THR A 135 9.08 -13.20 -8.70
CA THR A 135 9.12 -13.41 -7.24
C THR A 135 7.72 -13.56 -6.63
N GLN A 136 6.72 -12.93 -7.22
CA GLN A 136 5.31 -13.08 -6.83
C GLN A 136 4.65 -14.32 -7.45
N GLY A 137 5.33 -15.02 -8.37
CA GLY A 137 4.77 -16.15 -9.11
C GLY A 137 3.70 -15.74 -10.14
N ASN A 138 3.61 -14.45 -10.49
CA ASN A 138 2.56 -13.94 -11.38
C ASN A 138 2.96 -14.04 -12.86
N LYS A 139 2.73 -15.22 -13.45
CA LYS A 139 3.03 -15.50 -14.86
C LYS A 139 2.32 -14.58 -15.85
N ASN A 140 1.12 -14.10 -15.52
CA ASN A 140 0.37 -13.20 -16.41
C ASN A 140 1.08 -11.86 -16.51
N VAL A 141 1.45 -11.27 -15.37
CA VAL A 141 2.22 -10.01 -15.35
C VAL A 141 3.58 -10.20 -16.02
N MET A 142 4.26 -11.33 -15.81
CA MET A 142 5.52 -11.63 -16.50
C MET A 142 5.36 -11.56 -18.04
N LYS A 143 4.30 -12.15 -18.59
CA LYS A 143 3.99 -12.09 -20.03
C LYS A 143 3.63 -10.69 -20.49
N GLU A 144 2.72 -10.02 -19.78
CA GLU A 144 2.27 -8.66 -20.12
C GLU A 144 3.41 -7.65 -20.17
N VAL A 145 4.34 -7.71 -19.20
CA VAL A 145 5.51 -6.83 -19.12
C VAL A 145 6.45 -7.05 -20.31
N LYS A 146 6.67 -8.30 -20.71
CA LYS A 146 7.52 -8.64 -21.85
C LYS A 146 6.90 -8.22 -23.19
N GLU A 147 5.59 -8.37 -23.34
CA GLU A 147 4.85 -7.85 -24.51
C GLU A 147 4.84 -6.31 -24.57
N LEU A 148 4.76 -5.64 -23.41
CA LEU A 148 4.94 -4.18 -23.33
C LEU A 148 6.36 -3.76 -23.74
N GLU A 149 7.38 -4.42 -23.19
CA GLU A 149 8.79 -4.17 -23.53
C GLU A 149 9.03 -4.34 -25.04
N LYS A 150 8.50 -5.41 -25.63
CA LYS A 150 8.59 -5.68 -27.08
C LYS A 150 7.98 -4.56 -27.92
N ARG A 151 6.77 -4.10 -27.56
CA ARG A 151 6.10 -2.99 -28.25
C ARG A 151 6.89 -1.68 -28.15
N ASP A 152 7.44 -1.38 -26.97
CA ASP A 152 8.26 -0.18 -26.76
C ASP A 152 9.56 -0.23 -27.60
N ILE A 153 10.20 -1.40 -27.72
CA ILE A 153 11.39 -1.58 -28.56
C ILE A 153 11.06 -1.41 -30.05
N GLN A 154 9.96 -1.97 -30.52
CA GLN A 154 9.52 -1.82 -31.92
C GLN A 154 9.33 -0.35 -32.31
N GLN A 155 8.79 0.45 -31.40
CA GLN A 155 8.54 1.89 -31.59
C GLN A 155 9.75 2.79 -31.27
N SER A 156 10.84 2.21 -30.77
CA SER A 156 12.03 2.98 -30.41
C SER A 156 12.85 3.42 -31.63
N THR A 157 13.77 4.35 -31.42
CA THR A 157 14.66 4.91 -32.45
C THR A 157 16.00 4.17 -32.57
N ILE A 158 16.15 3.00 -31.93
CA ILE A 158 17.37 2.18 -32.05
C ILE A 158 17.43 1.51 -33.43
N SER A 159 18.60 0.98 -33.81
CA SER A 159 18.76 0.35 -35.13
C SER A 159 17.89 -0.91 -35.28
N GLU A 160 17.53 -1.27 -36.51
CA GLU A 160 16.72 -2.45 -36.78
C GLU A 160 17.42 -3.75 -36.35
N GLU A 161 18.75 -3.81 -36.47
CA GLU A 161 19.55 -4.92 -35.96
C GLU A 161 19.45 -5.03 -34.43
N GLU A 162 19.53 -3.90 -33.71
CA GLU A 162 19.40 -3.89 -32.25
C GLU A 162 17.97 -4.24 -31.81
N LYS A 163 16.94 -3.75 -32.51
CA LYS A 163 15.55 -4.15 -32.27
C LYS A 163 15.37 -5.65 -32.41
N LYS A 164 15.84 -6.23 -33.52
CA LYS A 164 15.72 -7.66 -33.80
C LYS A 164 16.39 -8.49 -32.70
N ALA A 165 17.61 -8.14 -32.30
CA ALA A 165 18.33 -8.85 -31.24
C ALA A 165 17.58 -8.83 -29.89
N LYS A 166 17.03 -7.66 -29.50
CA LYS A 166 16.27 -7.56 -28.24
C LYS A 166 14.93 -8.29 -28.29
N ILE A 167 14.21 -8.21 -29.42
CA ILE A 167 12.94 -8.90 -29.60
C ILE A 167 13.13 -10.42 -29.58
N GLU A 168 14.16 -10.94 -30.24
CA GLU A 168 14.48 -12.38 -30.21
C GLU A 168 14.77 -12.87 -28.79
N LYS A 169 15.44 -12.05 -27.96
CA LYS A 169 15.64 -12.36 -26.53
C LYS A 169 14.31 -12.41 -25.78
N ILE A 170 13.43 -11.43 -25.99
CA ILE A 170 12.11 -11.37 -25.35
C ILE A 170 11.24 -12.57 -25.76
N ASP A 171 11.25 -12.96 -27.04
CA ASP A 171 10.47 -14.11 -27.52
C ASP A 171 10.94 -15.42 -26.88
N LYS A 172 12.24 -15.59 -26.68
CA LYS A 172 12.79 -16.73 -25.91
C LYS A 172 12.36 -16.68 -24.45
N ASP A 173 12.39 -15.50 -23.82
CA ASP A 173 11.92 -15.35 -22.44
C ASP A 173 10.44 -15.75 -22.33
N LEU A 174 9.59 -15.27 -23.24
CA LEU A 174 8.15 -15.58 -23.29
C LEU A 174 7.84 -17.06 -23.47
N GLN A 175 8.62 -17.78 -24.27
CA GLN A 175 8.48 -19.24 -24.45
C GLN A 175 8.75 -20.02 -23.16
N ASN A 176 9.52 -19.45 -22.22
CA ASN A 176 9.93 -20.11 -20.98
C ASN A 176 9.06 -19.77 -19.75
N ILE A 177 7.91 -19.09 -19.94
CA ILE A 177 6.98 -18.68 -18.86
C ILE A 177 5.74 -19.60 -18.76
#